data_AF-A0A847R8Q8-F1
#
_entry.id   AF-A0A847R8Q8-F1
#
_cell.length_a   1.000
_cell.length_b   1.000
_cell.length_c   1.000
_cell.angle_alpha   90.00
_cell.angle_beta   90.00
_cell.angle_gamma   90.00
#
_symmetry.space_group_name_H-M   'P 1'
#
loop_
_entity.id
_entity.type
_entity.pdbx_description
1 polymer ?
#
loop_
_entity_poly.entity_id
_entity_poly.type
_entity_poly.pdbx_seq_one_letter_code
_entity_poly.pdbx_strand_id
1 'polypeptide(L)'
;MNDTTPFGNDTTPSGLNEWLHFLKNKRFPVRAVNLARLKTQIKRTEDTLDGIQANIASDPLLAFAILNEANRIVPNKNNEIKTPFHAAAIVGMKGLEKLLPQFIPYEISKKKSAHLIAFLSELQTSYEAAAIARHWTIKKLSSHEDDIFWVTLFRDAARWLLWFYAYPTMTTLNQKIKQGEQASQAEISTLGCRIDELTVHLCHAWNTPNKIIDSFLTKHVPNHKELQSLAHLAHHPDELPGFTEDKRLNILTNNPLIFSYCANKVAHQANLMGWNAKNLPFFYRVVSTAIHRHLGEIIQSAHLASAEAATLYNTGGRAPLAQQLLDPNLYSESKMDQTTKVAISPITTLKKALEKATDTDTKQKASLALKTIKQAIPNAQHSIIFKHSNSNATTTPLFQSGYQSETIRNIQWNAPSEVFKKLSTTKSATHLFGSKLDKLRAELPHTSGQIIETNSHLMLASTPTADNEMSLFWLESRTEFNEQDYKNLKHIVSLISHTPV
;
A
#
# COMPACT_ATOMS: atom_id res chain seq x y z
N MET A 1 -26.80 -14.98 -21.20
CA MET A 1 -25.85 -16.10 -21.39
C MET A 1 -24.69 -15.87 -20.44
N ASN A 2 -24.55 -16.79 -19.49
CA ASN A 2 -23.76 -16.80 -18.25
C ASN A 2 -22.51 -15.92 -18.19
N ASP A 3 -22.59 -14.87 -17.36
CA ASP A 3 -21.44 -14.24 -16.70
C ASP A 3 -20.92 -15.21 -15.63
N THR A 4 -20.03 -16.12 -16.01
CA THR A 4 -19.19 -16.84 -15.05
C THR A 4 -18.08 -15.91 -14.59
N THR A 5 -18.23 -15.35 -13.39
CA THR A 5 -17.11 -14.83 -12.61
C THR A 5 -15.96 -15.85 -12.61
N PRO A 6 -14.72 -15.48 -12.93
CA PRO A 6 -13.60 -16.44 -12.99
C PRO A 6 -13.09 -16.86 -11.60
N PHE A 7 -13.82 -16.53 -10.53
CA PHE A 7 -13.47 -16.91 -9.16
C PHE A 7 -14.09 -18.28 -8.86
N GLY A 8 -13.37 -19.35 -9.21
CA GLY A 8 -13.47 -20.59 -8.44
C GLY A 8 -13.06 -20.33 -6.99
N ASN A 9 -13.60 -21.11 -6.06
CA ASN A 9 -13.39 -21.05 -4.61
C ASN A 9 -11.94 -21.38 -4.16
N ASP A 10 -10.94 -20.89 -4.88
CA ASP A 10 -9.53 -21.08 -4.55
C ASP A 10 -9.07 -19.98 -3.60
N THR A 11 -8.41 -20.38 -2.52
CA THR A 11 -7.68 -19.47 -1.61
C THR A 11 -6.85 -18.49 -2.42
N THR A 12 -7.01 -17.19 -2.15
CA THR A 12 -6.21 -16.15 -2.79
C THR A 12 -4.72 -16.43 -2.53
N PRO A 13 -3.87 -16.50 -3.57
CA PRO A 13 -2.46 -16.78 -3.39
C PRO A 13 -1.81 -15.85 -2.38
N SER A 14 -0.92 -16.38 -1.54
CA SER A 14 -0.19 -15.62 -0.53
C SER A 14 1.28 -16.02 -0.53
N GLY A 15 2.16 -15.03 -0.61
CA GLY A 15 3.60 -15.24 -0.68
C GLY A 15 4.12 -15.47 -2.10
N LEU A 16 5.44 -15.34 -2.25
CA LEU A 16 6.12 -15.32 -3.54
C LEU A 16 5.83 -16.57 -4.40
N ASN A 17 5.97 -17.76 -3.80
CA ASN A 17 5.87 -19.03 -4.53
C ASN A 17 4.44 -19.28 -5.06
N GLU A 18 3.42 -18.96 -4.27
CA GLU A 18 2.02 -19.15 -4.68
C GLU A 18 1.64 -18.17 -5.79
N TRP A 19 2.05 -16.89 -5.67
CA TRP A 19 1.83 -15.90 -6.73
C TRP A 19 2.57 -16.25 -8.02
N LEU A 20 3.81 -16.72 -7.92
CA LEU A 20 4.59 -17.18 -9.07
C LEU A 20 3.90 -18.35 -9.77
N HIS A 21 3.47 -19.36 -9.00
CA HIS A 21 2.74 -20.51 -9.54
C HIS A 21 1.42 -20.09 -10.20
N PHE A 22 0.68 -19.18 -9.55
CA PHE A 22 -0.60 -18.68 -10.05
C PHE A 22 -0.44 -17.89 -11.36
N LEU A 23 0.54 -16.99 -11.48
CA LEU A 23 0.68 -16.08 -12.63
C LEU A 23 1.48 -16.65 -13.79
N LYS A 24 2.48 -17.51 -13.54
CA LYS A 24 3.42 -17.98 -14.59
C LYS A 24 2.71 -18.57 -15.82
N ASN A 25 1.61 -19.28 -15.61
CA ASN A 25 0.87 -19.98 -16.66
C ASN A 25 -0.41 -19.24 -17.12
N LYS A 26 -0.65 -18.02 -16.62
CA LYS A 26 -1.80 -17.23 -17.07
C LYS A 26 -1.58 -16.74 -18.49
N ARG A 27 -2.68 -16.60 -19.23
CA ARG A 27 -2.66 -16.03 -20.57
C ARG A 27 -2.47 -14.52 -20.49
N PHE A 28 -1.81 -13.94 -21.48
CA PHE A 28 -1.64 -12.50 -21.56
C PHE A 28 -2.90 -11.84 -22.14
N PRO A 29 -3.56 -10.91 -21.42
CA PRO A 29 -4.71 -10.17 -21.95
C PRO A 29 -4.32 -9.23 -23.10
N VAL A 30 -4.92 -9.44 -24.27
CA VAL A 30 -4.68 -8.66 -25.50
C VAL A 30 -6.01 -8.19 -26.06
N ARG A 31 -6.05 -6.99 -26.66
CA ARG A 31 -7.29 -6.49 -27.29
C ARG A 31 -7.76 -7.46 -28.38
N ALA A 32 -9.04 -7.82 -28.35
CA ALA A 32 -9.62 -8.76 -29.30
C ALA A 32 -9.40 -8.33 -30.76
N VAL A 33 -9.54 -7.03 -31.06
CA VAL A 33 -9.29 -6.45 -32.40
C VAL A 33 -7.83 -6.66 -32.84
N ASN A 34 -6.87 -6.42 -31.95
CA ASN A 34 -5.44 -6.56 -32.27
C ASN A 34 -5.06 -8.03 -32.47
N LEU A 35 -5.62 -8.92 -31.65
CA LEU A 35 -5.44 -10.37 -31.78
C LEU A 35 -6.08 -10.92 -33.06
N ALA A 36 -7.28 -10.46 -33.41
CA ALA A 36 -7.94 -10.81 -34.66
C ALA A 36 -7.16 -10.32 -35.88
N ARG A 37 -6.67 -9.07 -35.83
CA ARG A 37 -5.79 -8.52 -36.86
C ARG A 37 -4.51 -9.34 -37.02
N LEU A 38 -3.86 -9.71 -35.92
CA LEU A 38 -2.65 -10.54 -35.96
C LEU A 38 -2.93 -11.91 -36.59
N LYS A 39 -4.02 -12.58 -36.19
CA LYS A 39 -4.43 -13.86 -36.78
C LYS A 39 -4.65 -13.77 -38.28
N THR A 40 -5.27 -12.69 -38.75
CA THR A 40 -5.49 -12.44 -40.18
C THR A 40 -4.16 -12.21 -40.90
N GLN A 41 -3.29 -11.39 -40.34
CA GLN A 41 -1.97 -11.09 -40.92
C GLN A 41 -1.08 -12.32 -41.02
N ILE A 42 -1.07 -13.17 -39.99
CA ILE A 42 -0.31 -14.45 -40.00
C ILE A 42 -0.76 -15.38 -41.13
N LYS A 43 -2.05 -15.39 -41.47
CA LYS A 43 -2.62 -16.27 -42.50
C LYS A 43 -2.39 -15.77 -43.93
N ARG A 44 -2.14 -14.47 -44.11
CA ARG A 44 -1.94 -13.88 -45.43
C ARG A 44 -0.48 -14.04 -45.84
N THR A 45 -0.24 -14.72 -46.96
CA THR A 45 1.11 -14.93 -47.50
C THR A 45 1.75 -13.67 -48.08
N GLU A 46 0.96 -12.63 -48.33
CA GLU A 46 1.40 -11.35 -48.90
C GLU A 46 1.79 -10.32 -47.83
N ASP A 47 1.38 -10.51 -46.56
CA ASP A 47 1.70 -9.56 -45.49
C ASP A 47 3.17 -9.67 -45.08
N THR A 48 3.87 -8.53 -45.06
CA THR A 48 5.27 -8.46 -44.59
C THR A 48 5.33 -8.31 -43.08
N LEU A 49 6.48 -8.67 -42.49
CA LEU A 49 6.75 -8.44 -41.06
C LEU A 49 6.63 -6.96 -40.69
N ASP A 50 6.98 -6.04 -41.60
CA ASP A 50 6.82 -4.61 -41.41
C ASP A 50 5.35 -4.20 -41.25
N GLY A 51 4.43 -4.83 -42.02
CA GLY A 51 2.98 -4.61 -41.89
C GLY A 51 2.40 -5.04 -40.54
N ILE A 52 3.10 -5.88 -39.78
CA ILE A 52 2.67 -6.39 -38.46
C ILE A 52 3.22 -5.51 -37.33
N GLN A 53 4.30 -4.75 -37.56
CA GLN A 53 4.92 -3.88 -36.54
C GLN A 53 3.91 -2.93 -35.88
N ALA A 54 3.08 -2.25 -36.69
CA ALA A 54 2.07 -1.34 -36.17
C ALA A 54 1.07 -2.04 -35.22
N ASN A 55 0.74 -3.31 -35.49
CA ASN A 55 -0.14 -4.09 -34.63
C ASN A 55 0.57 -4.51 -33.33
N ILE A 56 1.83 -4.95 -33.42
CA ILE A 56 2.65 -5.30 -32.25
C ILE A 56 2.84 -4.11 -31.32
N ALA A 57 3.13 -2.93 -31.87
CA ALA A 57 3.25 -1.69 -31.08
C ALA A 57 1.93 -1.27 -30.43
N SER A 58 0.79 -1.69 -30.97
CA SER A 58 -0.53 -1.28 -30.47
C SER A 58 -1.01 -2.06 -29.25
N ASP A 59 -0.33 -3.15 -28.86
CA ASP A 59 -0.66 -3.92 -27.65
C ASP A 59 0.62 -4.34 -26.90
N PRO A 60 0.83 -3.85 -25.67
CA PRO A 60 2.09 -4.06 -24.97
C PRO A 60 2.26 -5.51 -24.51
N LEU A 61 1.18 -6.25 -24.23
CA LEU A 61 1.30 -7.65 -23.86
C LEU A 61 1.61 -8.56 -25.05
N LEU A 62 1.13 -8.19 -26.24
CA LEU A 62 1.57 -8.83 -27.48
C LEU A 62 3.06 -8.59 -27.71
N ALA A 63 3.50 -7.34 -27.62
CA ALA A 63 4.91 -6.96 -27.74
C ALA A 63 5.82 -7.70 -26.74
N PHE A 64 5.38 -7.79 -25.47
CA PHE A 64 6.10 -8.48 -24.42
C PHE A 64 6.25 -9.99 -24.69
N ALA A 65 5.18 -10.66 -25.09
CA ALA A 65 5.21 -12.09 -25.39
C ALA A 65 6.14 -12.41 -26.57
N ILE A 66 6.14 -11.56 -27.61
CA ILE A 66 7.04 -11.69 -28.77
C ILE A 66 8.49 -11.46 -28.36
N LEU A 67 8.75 -10.46 -27.51
CA LEU A 67 10.09 -10.18 -26.97
C LEU A 67 10.63 -11.37 -26.18
N ASN A 68 9.82 -11.95 -25.30
CA ASN A 68 10.16 -13.11 -24.49
C ASN A 68 10.46 -14.35 -25.36
N GLU A 69 9.63 -14.57 -26.39
CA GLU A 69 9.84 -15.69 -27.31
C GLU A 69 11.11 -15.52 -28.15
N ALA A 70 11.40 -14.31 -28.63
CA ALA A 70 12.64 -14.02 -29.34
C ALA A 70 13.87 -14.33 -28.46
N ASN A 71 13.82 -13.93 -27.19
CA ASN A 71 14.90 -14.16 -26.23
C ASN A 71 15.04 -15.65 -25.86
N ARG A 72 13.94 -16.42 -25.88
CA ARG A 72 13.97 -17.89 -25.74
C ARG A 72 14.62 -18.59 -26.93
N ILE A 73 14.36 -18.12 -28.16
CA ILE A 73 14.92 -18.71 -29.39
C ILE A 73 16.41 -18.42 -29.52
N VAL A 74 16.82 -17.18 -29.21
CA VAL A 74 18.19 -16.72 -29.35
C VAL A 74 18.68 -16.09 -28.04
N PRO A 75 18.98 -16.92 -27.02
CA PRO A 75 19.54 -16.41 -25.79
C PRO A 75 20.96 -15.87 -26.06
N ASN A 76 21.29 -14.70 -25.52
CA ASN A 76 22.66 -14.18 -25.43
C ASN A 76 23.42 -13.98 -26.76
N LYS A 77 22.82 -13.36 -27.79
CA LYS A 77 23.67 -12.75 -28.84
C LYS A 77 24.28 -11.44 -28.32
N ASN A 78 25.51 -11.15 -28.76
CA ASN A 78 26.20 -9.86 -28.54
C ASN A 78 25.37 -8.63 -28.97
N ASN A 79 24.30 -8.83 -29.74
CA ASN A 79 23.21 -7.87 -29.89
C ASN A 79 22.03 -8.30 -29.01
N GLU A 80 21.85 -7.64 -27.87
CA GLU A 80 20.65 -7.78 -27.05
C GLU A 80 19.40 -7.45 -27.88
N ILE A 81 18.30 -8.18 -27.68
CA ILE A 81 17.04 -7.90 -28.36
C ILE A 81 16.50 -6.58 -27.81
N LYS A 82 16.59 -5.52 -28.62
CA LYS A 82 16.33 -4.15 -28.20
C LYS A 82 14.85 -3.77 -28.19
N THR A 83 14.11 -4.25 -29.20
CA THR A 83 12.72 -3.81 -29.44
C THR A 83 11.81 -4.97 -29.85
N PRO A 84 10.49 -4.86 -29.62
CA PRO A 84 9.51 -5.83 -30.10
C PRO A 84 9.52 -6.04 -31.62
N PHE A 85 9.93 -5.04 -32.39
CA PHE A 85 10.05 -5.14 -33.86
C PHE A 85 11.19 -6.07 -34.28
N HIS A 86 12.36 -5.88 -33.66
CA HIS A 86 13.48 -6.79 -33.87
C HIS A 86 13.15 -8.20 -33.39
N ALA A 87 12.45 -8.31 -32.26
CA ALA A 87 11.96 -9.58 -31.73
C ALA A 87 11.02 -10.30 -32.72
N ALA A 88 10.07 -9.57 -33.31
CA ALA A 88 9.14 -10.13 -34.29
C ALA A 88 9.86 -10.71 -35.51
N ALA A 89 10.93 -10.06 -35.98
CA ALA A 89 11.75 -10.56 -37.07
C ALA A 89 12.50 -11.86 -36.71
N ILE A 90 13.00 -11.97 -35.47
CA ILE A 90 13.65 -13.20 -34.97
C ILE A 90 12.63 -14.35 -34.85
N VAL A 91 11.43 -14.06 -34.33
CA VAL A 91 10.38 -15.05 -34.09
C VAL A 91 9.77 -15.54 -35.40
N GLY A 92 9.58 -14.64 -36.36
CA GLY A 92 8.97 -14.93 -37.66
C GLY A 92 7.50 -15.34 -37.58
N MET A 93 6.83 -15.43 -38.73
CA MET A 93 5.37 -15.66 -38.82
C MET A 93 4.92 -16.96 -38.13
N LYS A 94 5.66 -18.06 -38.35
CA LYS A 94 5.37 -19.36 -37.73
C LYS A 94 5.55 -19.32 -36.20
N GLY A 95 6.51 -18.55 -35.70
CA GLY A 95 6.69 -18.35 -34.26
C GLY A 95 5.55 -17.56 -33.66
N LEU A 96 5.11 -16.49 -34.34
CA LEU A 96 3.96 -15.68 -33.92
C LEU A 96 2.67 -16.51 -33.85
N GLU A 97 2.46 -17.42 -34.80
CA GLU A 97 1.32 -18.34 -34.78
C GLU A 97 1.30 -19.23 -33.52
N LYS A 98 2.47 -19.73 -33.11
CA LYS A 98 2.62 -20.56 -31.91
C LYS A 98 2.36 -19.80 -30.60
N LEU A 99 2.45 -18.47 -30.61
CA LEU A 99 2.14 -17.63 -29.45
C LEU A 99 0.64 -17.40 -29.26
N LEU A 100 -0.19 -17.58 -30.31
CA LEU A 100 -1.63 -17.32 -30.23
C LEU A 100 -2.36 -17.98 -29.04
N PRO A 101 -2.04 -19.23 -28.63
CA PRO A 101 -2.67 -19.87 -27.47
C PRO A 101 -2.31 -19.23 -26.11
N GLN A 102 -1.26 -18.41 -26.06
CA GLN A 102 -0.84 -17.71 -24.84
C GLN A 102 -1.67 -16.45 -24.55
N PHE A 103 -2.50 -16.00 -25.50
CA PHE A 103 -3.29 -14.77 -25.35
C PHE A 103 -4.74 -15.05 -24.95
N ILE A 104 -5.32 -14.16 -24.15
CA ILE A 104 -6.75 -14.11 -23.87
C ILE A 104 -7.31 -12.79 -24.43
N PRO A 105 -8.35 -12.81 -25.28
CA PRO A 105 -8.93 -11.59 -25.81
C PRO A 105 -9.73 -10.85 -24.73
N TYR A 106 -9.66 -9.52 -24.73
CA TYR A 106 -10.62 -8.65 -24.03
C TYR A 106 -11.23 -7.62 -24.98
N GLU A 107 -12.45 -7.18 -24.67
CA GLU A 107 -13.21 -6.23 -25.48
C GLU A 107 -13.34 -4.87 -24.79
N ILE A 108 -13.22 -3.80 -25.57
CA ILE A 108 -13.46 -2.43 -25.09
C ILE A 108 -14.90 -2.05 -25.43
N SER A 109 -15.83 -2.36 -24.52
CA SER A 109 -17.23 -1.95 -24.66
C SER A 109 -17.48 -0.56 -24.04
N LYS A 110 -18.66 0.03 -24.33
CA LYS A 110 -19.08 1.29 -23.69
C LYS A 110 -19.27 1.16 -22.17
N LYS A 111 -19.61 -0.04 -21.67
CA LYS A 111 -19.78 -0.34 -20.24
C LYS A 111 -18.69 -1.32 -19.80
N LYS A 112 -17.50 -0.78 -19.50
CA LYS A 112 -16.37 -1.58 -19.03
C LYS A 112 -16.58 -2.03 -17.59
N SER A 113 -16.17 -3.26 -17.26
CA SER A 113 -16.11 -3.74 -15.88
C SER A 113 -15.06 -2.94 -15.08
N ALA A 114 -15.22 -2.86 -13.76
CA ALA A 114 -14.26 -2.16 -12.90
C ALA A 114 -12.84 -2.77 -13.00
N HIS A 115 -12.74 -4.10 -13.08
CA HIS A 115 -11.45 -4.78 -13.25
C HIS A 115 -10.78 -4.40 -14.57
N LEU A 116 -11.53 -4.30 -15.67
CA LEU A 116 -10.98 -3.95 -16.98
C LEU A 116 -10.52 -2.49 -17.00
N ILE A 117 -11.28 -1.58 -16.39
CA ILE A 117 -10.88 -0.17 -16.24
C ILE A 117 -9.57 -0.07 -15.47
N ALA A 118 -9.43 -0.81 -14.36
CA ALA A 118 -8.22 -0.80 -13.55
C ALA A 118 -7.01 -1.38 -14.28
N PHE A 119 -7.17 -2.49 -15.00
CA PHE A 119 -6.14 -3.02 -15.89
C PHE A 119 -5.71 -2.02 -16.97
N LEU A 120 -6.66 -1.40 -17.67
CA LEU A 120 -6.36 -0.39 -18.69
C LEU A 120 -5.70 0.87 -18.08
N SER A 121 -6.07 1.24 -16.86
CA SER A 121 -5.43 2.33 -16.11
C SER A 121 -3.97 2.02 -15.76
N GLU A 122 -3.66 0.76 -15.42
CA GLU A 122 -2.28 0.34 -15.19
C GLU A 122 -1.47 0.41 -16.48
N LEU A 123 -2.01 -0.09 -17.60
CA LEU A 123 -1.36 0.02 -18.91
C LEU A 123 -1.06 1.49 -19.28
N GLN A 124 -2.02 2.39 -19.05
CA GLN A 124 -1.83 3.82 -19.28
C GLN A 124 -0.67 4.37 -18.44
N THR A 125 -0.62 4.02 -17.14
CA THR A 125 0.43 4.45 -16.22
C THR A 125 1.80 3.96 -16.66
N SER A 126 1.89 2.72 -17.17
CA SER A 126 3.14 2.16 -17.69
C SER A 126 3.62 2.85 -18.97
N TYR A 127 2.71 3.23 -19.88
CA TYR A 127 3.06 4.03 -21.05
C TYR A 127 3.56 5.42 -20.67
N GLU A 128 2.94 6.06 -19.69
CA GLU A 128 3.39 7.35 -19.17
C GLU A 128 4.76 7.25 -18.49
N ALA A 129 5.00 6.21 -17.68
CA ALA A 129 6.31 5.92 -17.12
C ALA A 129 7.38 5.76 -18.21
N ALA A 130 7.07 4.99 -19.26
CA ALA A 130 7.98 4.76 -20.37
C ALA A 130 8.28 6.04 -21.16
N ALA A 131 7.27 6.88 -21.40
CA ALA A 131 7.46 8.18 -22.05
C ALA A 131 8.32 9.12 -21.20
N ILE A 132 8.09 9.20 -19.89
CA ILE A 132 8.90 10.00 -18.95
C ILE A 132 10.38 9.54 -19.00
N ALA A 133 10.62 8.23 -18.91
CA ALA A 133 11.98 7.68 -18.96
C ALA A 133 12.67 7.96 -20.31
N ARG A 134 11.95 7.87 -21.42
CA ARG A 134 12.44 8.18 -22.76
C ARG A 134 12.88 9.65 -22.84
N HIS A 135 12.03 10.57 -22.41
CA HIS A 135 12.34 12.01 -22.38
C HIS A 135 13.56 12.35 -21.54
N TRP A 136 13.67 11.76 -20.35
CA TRP A 136 14.85 11.93 -19.49
C TRP A 136 16.12 11.37 -20.13
N THR A 137 16.03 10.24 -20.83
CA THR A 137 17.16 9.66 -21.57
C THR A 137 17.61 10.55 -22.72
N ILE A 138 16.66 11.13 -23.47
CA ILE A 138 16.94 12.12 -24.53
C ILE A 138 17.61 13.36 -23.94
N LYS A 139 17.11 13.89 -22.81
CA LYS A 139 17.72 15.03 -22.12
C LYS A 139 19.15 14.74 -21.63
N LYS A 140 19.46 13.50 -21.29
CA LYS A 140 20.82 13.04 -20.94
C LYS A 140 21.74 12.92 -22.17
N LEU A 141 21.21 13.06 -23.39
CA LEU A 141 21.92 12.85 -24.66
C LEU A 141 22.42 11.41 -24.83
N SER A 142 21.65 10.44 -24.32
CA SER A 142 21.94 9.01 -24.49
C SER A 142 21.17 8.45 -25.67
N SER A 143 21.82 7.64 -26.52
CA SER A 143 21.24 7.01 -27.71
C SER A 143 20.47 5.70 -27.42
N HIS A 144 19.95 5.57 -26.20
CA HIS A 144 19.28 4.36 -25.71
C HIS A 144 17.81 4.62 -25.34
N GLU A 145 17.23 5.72 -25.82
CA GLU A 145 15.90 6.19 -25.48
C GLU A 145 14.80 5.17 -25.79
N ASP A 146 14.87 4.49 -26.94
CA ASP A 146 13.89 3.48 -27.33
C ASP A 146 14.00 2.20 -26.50
N ASP A 147 15.24 1.79 -26.18
CA ASP A 147 15.47 0.64 -25.29
C ASP A 147 14.89 0.93 -23.90
N ILE A 148 15.14 2.13 -23.37
CA ILE A 148 14.66 2.52 -22.05
C ILE A 148 13.14 2.66 -22.02
N PHE A 149 12.51 3.10 -23.11
CA PHE A 149 11.06 3.09 -23.23
C PHE A 149 10.50 1.67 -23.00
N TRP A 150 10.98 0.68 -23.77
CA TRP A 150 10.49 -0.70 -23.66
C TRP A 150 10.84 -1.35 -22.32
N VAL A 151 12.05 -1.12 -21.82
CA VAL A 151 12.46 -1.62 -20.49
C VAL A 151 11.52 -1.09 -19.43
N THR A 152 11.24 0.21 -19.44
CA THR A 152 10.37 0.86 -18.45
C THR A 152 8.93 0.38 -18.55
N LEU A 153 8.40 0.23 -19.77
CA LEU A 153 7.06 -0.27 -20.01
C LEU A 153 6.90 -1.69 -19.42
N PHE A 154 7.84 -2.59 -19.73
CA PHE A 154 7.75 -3.99 -19.32
C PHE A 154 8.09 -4.25 -17.85
N ARG A 155 8.57 -3.25 -17.10
CA ARG A 155 8.67 -3.35 -15.63
C ARG A 155 7.33 -3.66 -14.97
N ASP A 156 6.23 -3.22 -15.57
CA ASP A 156 4.90 -3.40 -15.01
C ASP A 156 4.20 -4.67 -15.49
N ALA A 157 4.88 -5.55 -16.23
CA ALA A 157 4.28 -6.76 -16.81
C ALA A 157 3.53 -7.63 -15.78
N ALA A 158 4.11 -7.83 -14.59
CA ALA A 158 3.44 -8.56 -13.52
C ALA A 158 2.26 -7.76 -12.92
N ARG A 159 2.37 -6.43 -12.80
CA ARG A 159 1.27 -5.57 -12.32
C ARG A 159 0.07 -5.62 -13.24
N TRP A 160 0.28 -5.65 -14.55
CA TRP A 160 -0.79 -5.84 -15.53
C TRP A 160 -1.58 -7.12 -15.27
N LEU A 161 -0.87 -8.23 -15.07
CA LEU A 161 -1.51 -9.52 -14.77
C LEU A 161 -2.20 -9.52 -13.40
N LEU A 162 -1.62 -8.88 -12.39
CA LEU A 162 -2.23 -8.75 -11.07
C LEU A 162 -3.54 -7.94 -11.14
N TRP A 163 -3.59 -6.84 -11.90
CA TRP A 163 -4.82 -6.08 -12.09
C TRP A 163 -5.88 -6.85 -12.88
N PHE A 164 -5.46 -7.65 -13.86
CA PHE A 164 -6.39 -8.42 -14.68
C PHE A 164 -6.95 -9.65 -13.96
N TYR A 165 -6.10 -10.40 -13.24
CA TYR A 165 -6.46 -11.69 -12.62
C TYR A 165 -6.71 -11.61 -11.11
N ALA A 166 -6.23 -10.57 -10.43
CA ALA A 166 -6.29 -10.41 -8.97
C ALA A 166 -6.77 -9.01 -8.56
N TYR A 167 -7.76 -8.48 -9.27
CA TYR A 167 -8.33 -7.14 -9.06
C TYR A 167 -8.69 -6.81 -7.60
N PRO A 168 -9.38 -7.69 -6.82
CA PRO A 168 -9.70 -7.39 -5.42
C PRO A 168 -8.47 -7.19 -4.54
N THR A 169 -7.43 -8.01 -4.76
CA THR A 169 -6.15 -7.95 -4.04
C THR A 169 -5.43 -6.64 -4.34
N MET A 170 -5.32 -6.26 -5.62
CA MET A 170 -4.69 -5.01 -6.02
C MET A 170 -5.48 -3.78 -5.54
N THR A 171 -6.81 -3.86 -5.49
CA THR A 171 -7.66 -2.81 -4.92
C THR A 171 -7.37 -2.61 -3.44
N THR A 172 -7.28 -3.71 -2.68
CA THR A 172 -6.94 -3.68 -1.24
C THR A 172 -5.55 -3.09 -1.00
N LEU A 173 -4.57 -3.50 -1.82
CA LEU A 173 -3.21 -2.95 -1.77
C LEU A 173 -3.22 -1.44 -2.00
N ASN A 174 -3.88 -0.96 -3.06
CA ASN A 174 -3.95 0.46 -3.36
C ASN A 174 -4.67 1.25 -2.25
N GLN A 175 -5.71 0.69 -1.64
CA GLN A 175 -6.41 1.31 -0.51
C GLN A 175 -5.49 1.48 0.70
N LYS A 176 -4.72 0.46 1.07
CA LYS A 176 -3.72 0.54 2.16
C LYS A 176 -2.68 1.63 1.92
N ILE A 177 -2.16 1.72 0.70
CA ILE A 177 -1.19 2.77 0.35
C ILE A 177 -1.85 4.15 0.45
N LYS A 178 -3.07 4.33 -0.05
CA LYS A 178 -3.85 5.58 0.11
C LYS A 178 -4.12 5.94 1.56
N GLN A 179 -4.26 4.96 2.44
CA GLN A 179 -4.41 5.15 3.89
C GLN A 179 -3.08 5.51 4.59
N GLY A 180 -1.97 5.61 3.85
CA GLY A 180 -0.68 6.06 4.36
C GLY A 180 0.29 4.93 4.73
N GLU A 181 -0.05 3.67 4.44
CA GLU A 181 0.90 2.56 4.58
C GLU A 181 2.03 2.71 3.54
N GLN A 182 3.27 2.44 3.94
CA GLN A 182 4.39 2.44 2.99
C GLN A 182 4.16 1.36 1.93
N ALA A 183 4.38 1.68 0.66
CA ALA A 183 4.11 0.78 -0.46
C ALA A 183 4.72 -0.62 -0.29
N SER A 184 5.94 -0.69 0.24
CA SER A 184 6.62 -1.95 0.54
C SER A 184 5.89 -2.81 1.57
N GLN A 185 5.37 -2.18 2.63
CA GLN A 185 4.64 -2.86 3.68
C GLN A 185 3.24 -3.28 3.20
N ALA A 186 2.57 -2.43 2.42
CA ALA A 186 1.28 -2.75 1.82
C ALA A 186 1.36 -3.94 0.84
N GLU A 187 2.44 -4.03 0.06
CA GLU A 187 2.74 -5.19 -0.79
C GLU A 187 2.91 -6.46 0.07
N ILE A 188 3.78 -6.44 1.07
CA ILE A 188 4.01 -7.61 1.95
C ILE A 188 2.73 -8.01 2.70
N SER A 189 1.98 -7.06 3.25
CA SER A 189 0.79 -7.33 4.06
C SER A 189 -0.42 -7.77 3.24
N THR A 190 -0.39 -7.64 1.91
CA THR A 190 -1.50 -8.00 1.00
C THR A 190 -1.17 -9.19 0.11
N LEU A 191 0.06 -9.25 -0.40
CA LEU A 191 0.51 -10.30 -1.32
C LEU A 191 1.46 -11.30 -0.66
N GLY A 192 1.98 -11.03 0.53
CA GLY A 192 3.01 -11.84 1.18
C GLY A 192 4.40 -11.74 0.54
N CYS A 193 4.59 -10.89 -0.47
CA CYS A 193 5.85 -10.66 -1.17
C CYS A 193 5.89 -9.27 -1.80
N ARG A 194 7.07 -8.83 -2.27
CA ARG A 194 7.19 -7.58 -3.04
C ARG A 194 6.80 -7.83 -4.49
N ILE A 195 6.08 -6.89 -5.12
CA ILE A 195 5.74 -7.02 -6.55
C ILE A 195 7.01 -7.01 -7.41
N ASP A 196 8.00 -6.19 -7.06
CA ASP A 196 9.27 -6.10 -7.79
C ASP A 196 10.02 -7.47 -7.75
N GLU A 197 9.97 -8.17 -6.61
CA GLU A 197 10.55 -9.52 -6.45
C GLU A 197 9.78 -10.56 -7.29
N LEU A 198 8.45 -10.59 -7.17
CA LEU A 198 7.59 -11.45 -7.98
C LEU A 198 7.82 -11.23 -9.49
N THR A 199 8.01 -9.98 -9.90
CA THR A 199 8.24 -9.61 -11.30
C THR A 199 9.54 -10.20 -11.83
N VAL A 200 10.63 -10.14 -11.05
CA VAL A 200 11.92 -10.74 -11.43
C VAL A 200 11.78 -12.25 -11.62
N HIS A 201 11.13 -12.95 -10.69
CA HIS A 201 10.90 -14.39 -10.80
C HIS A 201 10.03 -14.76 -12.00
N LEU A 202 8.99 -13.98 -12.29
CA LEU A 202 8.16 -14.17 -13.48
C LEU A 202 8.94 -13.90 -14.78
N CYS A 203 9.75 -12.84 -14.84
CA CYS A 203 10.59 -12.54 -15.99
C CYS A 203 11.55 -13.68 -16.32
N HIS A 204 12.19 -14.29 -15.32
CA HIS A 204 12.98 -15.49 -15.52
C HIS A 204 12.15 -16.66 -16.07
N ALA A 205 10.96 -16.89 -15.50
CA ALA A 205 10.06 -17.95 -15.95
C ALA A 205 9.55 -17.77 -17.39
N TRP A 206 9.43 -16.52 -17.84
CA TRP A 206 9.01 -16.16 -19.20
C TRP A 206 10.16 -16.02 -20.19
N ASN A 207 11.43 -16.17 -19.76
CA ASN A 207 12.62 -15.90 -20.57
C ASN A 207 12.68 -14.45 -21.05
N THR A 208 12.32 -13.49 -20.21
CA THR A 208 12.42 -12.06 -20.52
C THR A 208 13.89 -11.61 -20.65
N PRO A 209 14.23 -10.67 -21.56
CA PRO A 209 15.58 -10.15 -21.69
C PRO A 209 16.17 -9.61 -20.37
N ASN A 210 17.46 -9.87 -20.16
CA ASN A 210 18.18 -9.48 -18.93
C ASN A 210 18.09 -7.99 -18.64
N LYS A 211 18.10 -7.12 -19.65
CA LYS A 211 18.00 -5.66 -19.47
C LYS A 211 16.74 -5.23 -18.68
N ILE A 212 15.63 -5.96 -18.83
CA ILE A 212 14.41 -5.72 -18.04
C ILE A 212 14.61 -6.21 -16.62
N ILE A 213 15.19 -7.39 -16.43
CA ILE A 213 15.50 -7.97 -15.10
C ILE A 213 16.49 -7.08 -14.34
N ASP A 214 17.56 -6.65 -14.98
CA ASP A 214 18.61 -5.77 -14.44
C ASP A 214 18.05 -4.45 -13.93
N SER A 215 16.96 -3.97 -14.53
CA SER A 215 16.27 -2.77 -14.06
C SER A 215 15.72 -2.93 -12.63
N PHE A 216 15.55 -4.15 -12.11
CA PHE A 216 15.14 -4.40 -10.72
C PHE A 216 16.32 -4.63 -9.77
N LEU A 217 17.52 -4.92 -10.29
CA LEU A 217 18.66 -5.35 -9.49
C LEU A 217 19.49 -4.16 -9.00
N THR A 218 19.82 -4.17 -7.71
CA THR A 218 20.62 -3.10 -7.06
C THR A 218 22.05 -2.99 -7.58
N LYS A 219 22.51 -3.99 -8.35
CA LYS A 219 23.76 -3.93 -9.10
C LYS A 219 23.72 -2.82 -10.16
N HIS A 220 22.56 -2.61 -10.78
CA HIS A 220 22.39 -1.71 -11.92
C HIS A 220 21.54 -0.47 -11.60
N VAL A 221 20.73 -0.52 -10.55
CA VAL A 221 19.88 0.58 -10.08
C VAL A 221 20.23 0.95 -8.64
N PRO A 222 20.20 2.24 -8.25
CA PRO A 222 20.57 2.63 -6.90
C PRO A 222 19.63 2.07 -5.83
N ASN A 223 20.19 1.63 -4.69
CA ASN A 223 19.41 1.30 -3.51
C ASN A 223 18.92 2.57 -2.78
N HIS A 224 18.10 2.41 -1.73
CA HIS A 224 17.51 3.56 -1.04
C HIS A 224 18.54 4.59 -0.50
N LYS A 225 19.66 4.12 0.07
CA LYS A 225 20.71 5.01 0.58
C LYS A 225 21.40 5.76 -0.56
N GLU A 226 21.67 5.07 -1.66
CA GLU A 226 22.29 5.67 -2.85
C GLU A 226 21.36 6.71 -3.50
N LEU A 227 20.05 6.42 -3.59
CA LEU A 227 19.06 7.39 -4.05
C LEU A 227 19.03 8.62 -3.13
N GLN A 228 19.13 8.45 -1.82
CA GLN A 228 19.19 9.57 -0.87
C GLN A 228 20.44 10.42 -1.10
N SER A 229 21.62 9.80 -1.25
CA SER A 229 22.86 10.51 -1.55
C SER A 229 22.75 11.31 -2.86
N LEU A 230 22.21 10.70 -3.92
CA LEU A 230 22.00 11.38 -5.20
C LEU A 230 20.98 12.52 -5.10
N ALA A 231 19.88 12.34 -4.37
CA ALA A 231 18.87 13.39 -4.18
C ALA A 231 19.40 14.58 -3.37
N HIS A 232 20.34 14.35 -2.43
CA HIS A 232 20.93 15.40 -1.62
C HIS A 232 21.80 16.36 -2.44
N LEU A 233 22.43 15.87 -3.52
CA LEU A 233 23.21 16.69 -4.44
C LEU A 233 22.36 17.74 -5.18
N ALA A 234 21.04 17.56 -5.26
CA ALA A 234 20.10 18.48 -5.90
C ALA A 234 19.12 19.10 -4.87
N HIS A 235 19.60 19.41 -3.65
CA HIS A 235 18.73 19.90 -2.58
C HIS A 235 18.10 21.27 -2.88
N HIS A 236 18.84 22.16 -3.54
CA HIS A 236 18.39 23.51 -3.91
C HIS A 236 17.78 23.50 -5.33
N PRO A 237 16.47 23.76 -5.50
CA PRO A 237 15.79 23.66 -6.80
C PRO A 237 16.36 24.56 -7.90
N ASP A 238 16.86 25.74 -7.50
CA ASP A 238 17.34 26.80 -8.41
C ASP A 238 18.82 26.66 -8.76
N GLU A 239 19.53 25.73 -8.12
CA GLU A 239 20.95 25.48 -8.37
C GLU A 239 21.14 24.23 -9.24
N LEU A 240 22.29 24.14 -9.90
CA LEU A 240 22.67 22.90 -10.55
C LEU A 240 23.09 21.86 -9.49
N PRO A 241 22.79 20.58 -9.70
CA PRO A 241 23.19 19.53 -8.76
C PRO A 241 24.70 19.44 -8.59
N GLY A 242 25.15 19.17 -7.37
CA GLY A 242 26.55 18.84 -7.09
C GLY A 242 26.98 17.52 -7.76
N PHE A 243 28.30 17.32 -7.84
CA PHE A 243 28.89 16.09 -8.36
C PHE A 243 29.16 15.09 -7.23
N THR A 244 29.07 13.80 -7.55
CA THR A 244 29.45 12.71 -6.64
C THR A 244 30.91 12.31 -6.86
N GLU A 245 31.68 12.20 -5.77
CA GLU A 245 33.03 11.62 -5.79
C GLU A 245 33.01 10.09 -5.65
N ASP A 246 31.88 9.52 -5.22
CA ASP A 246 31.72 8.08 -5.10
C ASP A 246 31.66 7.42 -6.50
N LYS A 247 32.60 6.50 -6.75
CA LYS A 247 32.73 5.78 -8.02
C LYS A 247 31.48 4.97 -8.38
N ARG A 248 30.83 4.35 -7.39
CA ARG A 248 29.62 3.55 -7.60
C ARG A 248 28.44 4.45 -7.95
N LEU A 249 28.27 5.57 -7.25
CA LEU A 249 27.23 6.54 -7.59
C LEU A 249 27.44 7.11 -9.00
N ASN A 250 28.68 7.39 -9.39
CA ASN A 250 29.01 7.86 -10.73
C ASN A 250 28.62 6.83 -11.81
N ILE A 251 28.96 5.55 -11.62
CA ILE A 251 28.54 4.46 -12.52
C ILE A 251 27.00 4.40 -12.62
N LEU A 252 26.31 4.47 -11.48
CA LEU A 252 24.84 4.40 -11.45
C LEU A 252 24.17 5.60 -12.12
N THR A 253 24.70 6.82 -11.95
CA THR A 253 24.16 8.03 -12.61
C THR A 253 24.31 8.02 -14.12
N ASN A 254 25.32 7.29 -14.63
CA ASN A 254 25.53 7.12 -16.06
C ASN A 254 24.82 5.89 -16.63
N ASN A 255 24.26 5.02 -15.77
CA ASN A 255 23.45 3.90 -16.22
C ASN A 255 22.01 4.36 -16.50
N PRO A 256 21.50 4.23 -17.75
CA PRO A 256 20.18 4.74 -18.11
C PRO A 256 19.02 4.01 -17.40
N LEU A 257 19.25 2.86 -16.77
CA LEU A 257 18.25 2.16 -15.95
C LEU A 257 17.78 2.98 -14.73
N ILE A 258 18.56 3.97 -14.29
CA ILE A 258 18.11 4.91 -13.26
C ILE A 258 16.85 5.69 -13.68
N PHE A 259 16.75 6.06 -14.96
CA PHE A 259 15.58 6.76 -15.51
C PHE A 259 14.37 5.85 -15.54
N SER A 260 14.56 4.58 -15.91
CA SER A 260 13.50 3.58 -15.90
C SER A 260 12.90 3.37 -14.51
N TYR A 261 13.77 3.22 -13.51
CA TYR A 261 13.35 3.08 -12.11
C TYR A 261 12.61 4.33 -11.61
N CYS A 262 13.22 5.52 -11.76
CA CYS A 262 12.64 6.77 -11.26
C CYS A 262 11.32 7.11 -11.95
N ALA A 263 11.20 6.89 -13.27
CA ALA A 263 10.00 7.22 -14.02
C ALA A 263 8.83 6.31 -13.64
N ASN A 264 9.11 5.02 -13.43
CA ASN A 264 8.12 4.08 -12.90
C ASN A 264 7.63 4.51 -11.51
N LYS A 265 8.53 4.87 -10.57
CA LYS A 265 8.12 5.36 -9.25
C LYS A 265 7.31 6.67 -9.34
N VAL A 266 7.70 7.60 -10.21
CA VAL A 266 6.98 8.87 -10.43
C VAL A 266 5.58 8.62 -10.97
N ALA A 267 5.44 7.87 -12.06
CA ALA A 267 4.14 7.63 -12.70
C ALA A 267 3.17 6.89 -11.78
N HIS A 268 3.62 5.83 -11.09
CA HIS A 268 2.78 5.09 -10.14
C HIS A 268 2.34 5.95 -8.95
N GLN A 269 3.25 6.75 -8.41
CA GLN A 269 2.91 7.63 -7.30
C GLN A 269 1.99 8.79 -7.72
N ALA A 270 2.22 9.40 -8.89
CA ALA A 270 1.34 10.40 -9.44
C ALA A 270 -0.06 9.83 -9.73
N ASN A 271 -0.16 8.60 -10.27
CA ASN A 271 -1.45 7.98 -10.53
C ASN A 271 -2.24 7.74 -9.24
N LEU A 272 -1.55 7.30 -8.19
CA LEU A 272 -2.21 6.94 -6.94
C LEU A 272 -2.55 8.14 -6.06
N MET A 273 -1.66 9.14 -6.00
CA MET A 273 -1.67 10.24 -5.03
C MET A 273 -1.74 11.64 -5.66
N GLY A 274 -1.67 11.76 -6.97
CA GLY A 274 -1.62 13.02 -7.69
C GLY A 274 -0.19 13.58 -7.83
N TRP A 275 -0.04 14.60 -8.69
CA TRP A 275 1.23 15.29 -8.94
C TRP A 275 1.75 16.11 -7.74
N ASN A 276 0.91 16.35 -6.72
CA ASN A 276 1.30 16.98 -5.45
C ASN A 276 1.85 15.99 -4.41
N ALA A 277 2.06 14.72 -4.79
CA ALA A 277 2.50 13.70 -3.85
C ALA A 277 3.91 13.96 -3.30
N LYS A 278 4.05 13.85 -1.97
CA LYS A 278 5.24 14.28 -1.20
C LYS A 278 6.58 13.66 -1.61
N ASN A 279 6.57 12.45 -2.20
CA ASN A 279 7.83 11.79 -2.60
C ASN A 279 8.19 12.00 -4.07
N LEU A 280 7.37 12.64 -4.91
CA LEU A 280 7.76 12.93 -6.29
C LEU A 280 9.03 13.82 -6.37
N PRO A 281 9.17 14.89 -5.56
CA PRO A 281 10.40 15.69 -5.52
C PRO A 281 11.67 14.91 -5.19
N PHE A 282 11.56 13.78 -4.46
CA PHE A 282 12.71 12.92 -4.20
C PHE A 282 13.25 12.30 -5.49
N PHE A 283 12.39 11.70 -6.31
CA PHE A 283 12.81 11.06 -7.56
C PHE A 283 13.26 12.09 -8.60
N TYR A 284 12.62 13.26 -8.67
CA TYR A 284 13.07 14.33 -9.56
C TYR A 284 14.47 14.83 -9.22
N ARG A 285 14.82 14.94 -7.93
CA ARG A 285 16.18 15.32 -7.50
C ARG A 285 17.23 14.28 -7.90
N VAL A 286 16.92 12.98 -7.76
CA VAL A 286 17.82 11.91 -8.24
C VAL A 286 18.08 12.04 -9.74
N VAL A 287 17.02 12.26 -10.53
CA VAL A 287 17.14 12.39 -12.00
C VAL A 287 17.84 13.69 -12.37
N SER A 288 17.56 14.79 -11.66
CA SER A 288 18.26 16.07 -11.81
C SER A 288 19.76 15.89 -11.63
N THR A 289 20.20 15.19 -10.57
CA THR A 289 21.62 14.83 -10.37
C THR A 289 22.17 13.97 -11.51
N ALA A 290 21.44 12.95 -11.95
CA ALA A 290 21.90 12.05 -13.01
C ALA A 290 22.05 12.77 -14.38
N ILE A 291 21.17 13.72 -14.69
CA ILE A 291 21.19 14.50 -15.94
C ILE A 291 22.07 15.75 -15.81
N HIS A 292 22.33 16.21 -14.59
CA HIS A 292 22.98 17.48 -14.25
C HIS A 292 22.24 18.69 -14.85
N ARG A 293 20.95 18.81 -14.51
CA ARG A 293 20.05 19.89 -14.93
C ARG A 293 19.21 20.38 -13.76
N HIS A 294 18.71 21.62 -13.84
CA HIS A 294 17.83 22.18 -12.81
C HIS A 294 16.58 21.33 -12.58
N LEU A 295 16.10 21.31 -11.33
CA LEU A 295 14.96 20.48 -10.93
C LEU A 295 13.70 20.78 -11.74
N GLY A 296 13.45 22.06 -12.02
CA GLY A 296 12.30 22.50 -12.81
C GLY A 296 12.26 21.91 -14.22
N GLU A 297 13.41 21.77 -14.88
CA GLU A 297 13.48 21.16 -16.22
C GLU A 297 13.11 19.68 -16.21
N ILE A 298 13.49 18.96 -15.15
CA ILE A 298 13.18 17.53 -14.99
C ILE A 298 11.67 17.33 -14.78
N ILE A 299 11.06 18.17 -13.94
CA ILE A 299 9.62 18.17 -13.68
C ILE A 299 8.86 18.51 -14.97
N GLN A 300 9.25 19.58 -15.66
CA GLN A 300 8.65 19.98 -16.94
C GLN A 300 8.74 18.85 -17.97
N SER A 301 9.89 18.17 -18.05
CA SER A 301 10.08 17.02 -18.94
C SER A 301 9.10 15.89 -18.64
N ALA A 302 8.87 15.59 -17.36
CA ALA A 302 7.96 14.52 -16.98
C ALA A 302 6.50 14.88 -17.32
N HIS A 303 6.10 16.13 -17.10
CA HIS A 303 4.77 16.61 -17.46
C HIS A 303 4.53 16.59 -18.98
N LEU A 304 5.51 17.07 -19.76
CA LEU A 304 5.45 17.04 -21.22
C LEU A 304 5.35 15.61 -21.75
N ALA A 305 6.19 14.71 -21.25
CA ALA A 305 6.15 13.30 -21.61
C ALA A 305 4.79 12.65 -21.27
N SER A 306 4.18 13.02 -20.15
CA SER A 306 2.84 12.53 -19.77
C SER A 306 1.78 13.02 -20.76
N ALA A 307 1.87 14.27 -21.22
CA ALA A 307 0.95 14.82 -22.22
C ALA A 307 1.09 14.11 -23.57
N GLU A 308 2.33 13.87 -24.01
CA GLU A 308 2.60 13.11 -25.24
C GLU A 308 2.06 11.67 -25.13
N ALA A 309 2.31 10.99 -24.01
CA ALA A 309 1.78 9.64 -23.78
C ALA A 309 0.26 9.58 -23.79
N ALA A 310 -0.42 10.60 -23.24
CA ALA A 310 -1.88 10.70 -23.28
C ALA A 310 -2.42 10.84 -24.71
N THR A 311 -1.67 11.48 -25.62
CA THR A 311 -2.03 11.59 -27.04
C THR A 311 -1.74 10.29 -27.80
N LEU A 312 -0.59 9.67 -27.55
CA LEU A 312 -0.13 8.51 -28.33
C LEU A 312 -0.73 7.18 -27.88
N TYR A 313 -0.96 6.98 -26.58
CA TYR A 313 -1.19 5.65 -26.00
C TYR A 313 -2.49 5.52 -25.20
N ASN A 314 -3.50 6.36 -25.44
CA ASN A 314 -4.74 6.34 -24.67
C ASN A 314 -5.43 4.97 -24.69
N THR A 315 -5.42 4.28 -23.54
CA THR A 315 -5.98 2.94 -23.40
C THR A 315 -7.47 2.92 -23.09
N GLY A 316 -8.08 4.08 -22.83
CA GLY A 316 -9.49 4.20 -22.45
C GLY A 316 -9.83 3.67 -21.05
N GLY A 317 -8.83 3.53 -20.18
CA GLY A 317 -8.97 3.21 -18.75
C GLY A 317 -9.36 4.43 -17.91
N ARG A 318 -8.54 4.79 -16.91
CA ARG A 318 -8.68 6.05 -16.16
C ARG A 318 -8.18 7.23 -17.01
N ALA A 319 -8.61 8.44 -16.64
CA ALA A 319 -8.02 9.69 -17.11
C ALA A 319 -6.47 9.62 -17.04
N PRO A 320 -5.77 9.88 -18.17
CA PRO A 320 -4.31 9.95 -18.21
C PRO A 320 -3.74 10.92 -17.17
N LEU A 321 -2.50 10.71 -16.73
CA LEU A 321 -1.81 11.58 -15.78
C LEU A 321 -1.75 13.03 -16.25
N ALA A 322 -1.65 13.26 -17.57
CA ALA A 322 -1.66 14.59 -18.16
C ALA A 322 -2.93 15.39 -17.83
N GLN A 323 -4.10 14.73 -17.74
CA GLN A 323 -5.34 15.42 -17.39
C GLN A 323 -5.33 15.91 -15.94
N GLN A 324 -4.60 15.23 -15.05
CA GLN A 324 -4.46 15.66 -13.66
C GLN A 324 -3.68 16.98 -13.54
N LEU A 325 -2.86 17.34 -14.53
CA LEU A 325 -2.17 18.63 -14.59
C LEU A 325 -3.11 19.82 -14.81
N LEU A 326 -4.33 19.55 -15.29
CA LEU A 326 -5.37 20.54 -15.50
C LEU A 326 -6.26 20.74 -14.25
N ASP A 327 -5.99 20.01 -13.15
CA ASP A 327 -6.73 20.19 -11.92
C ASP A 327 -6.45 21.59 -11.34
N PRO A 328 -7.47 22.46 -11.19
CA PRO A 328 -7.28 23.82 -10.67
C PRO A 328 -6.74 23.84 -9.24
N ASN A 329 -6.89 22.75 -8.50
CA ASN A 329 -6.39 22.64 -7.12
C ASN A 329 -4.96 22.10 -7.05
N LEU A 330 -4.35 21.70 -8.16
CA LEU A 330 -3.02 21.09 -8.15
C LEU A 330 -1.92 22.05 -7.68
N TYR A 331 -1.99 23.30 -8.12
CA TYR A 331 -1.04 24.37 -7.79
C TYR A 331 -1.60 25.39 -6.81
N SER A 332 -2.89 25.29 -6.50
CA SER A 332 -3.45 26.04 -5.40
C SER A 332 -2.81 25.49 -4.12
N GLU A 333 -2.15 26.34 -3.34
CA GLU A 333 -1.96 26.11 -1.91
C GLU A 333 -3.34 26.06 -1.24
N SER A 334 -4.11 25.02 -1.56
CA SER A 334 -5.19 24.56 -0.72
C SER A 334 -4.49 24.26 0.60
N LYS A 335 -4.60 25.23 1.53
CA LYS A 335 -4.32 25.08 2.96
C LYS A 335 -4.56 23.63 3.27
N MET A 336 -3.48 22.86 3.47
CA MET A 336 -3.49 21.41 3.63
C MET A 336 -4.87 21.01 4.05
N ASP A 337 -5.68 20.60 3.07
CA ASP A 337 -7.02 20.13 3.37
C ASP A 337 -6.74 19.09 4.41
N GLN A 338 -7.27 19.30 5.62
CA GLN A 338 -6.94 18.54 6.79
C GLN A 338 -7.22 17.11 6.37
N THR A 339 -6.19 16.42 5.88
CA THR A 339 -6.22 15.00 5.68
C THR A 339 -6.46 14.61 7.11
N THR A 340 -7.70 14.23 7.39
CA THR A 340 -8.05 13.35 8.46
C THR A 340 -6.98 12.29 8.36
N LYS A 341 -5.89 12.49 9.13
CA LYS A 341 -4.89 11.47 9.39
C LYS A 341 -5.77 10.29 9.67
N VAL A 342 -5.76 9.27 8.82
CA VAL A 342 -6.54 8.06 9.06
C VAL A 342 -6.13 7.68 10.46
N ALA A 343 -7.02 7.93 11.42
CA ALA A 343 -6.63 8.03 12.80
C ALA A 343 -6.15 6.64 13.14
N ILE A 344 -4.84 6.49 13.41
CA ILE A 344 -4.30 5.22 13.88
C ILE A 344 -5.24 4.83 15.01
N SER A 345 -5.92 3.69 14.86
CA SER A 345 -6.94 3.29 15.82
C SER A 345 -6.36 3.45 17.23
N PRO A 346 -7.10 4.06 18.18
CA PRO A 346 -6.56 4.34 19.51
C PRO A 346 -5.96 3.09 20.18
N ILE A 347 -6.49 1.90 19.85
CA ILE A 347 -6.01 0.59 20.29
C ILE A 347 -4.64 0.24 19.68
N THR A 348 -4.42 0.52 18.40
CA THR A 348 -3.13 0.31 17.74
C THR A 348 -2.06 1.26 18.28
N THR A 349 -2.47 2.49 18.65
CA THR A 349 -1.58 3.45 19.33
C THR A 349 -1.18 2.95 20.71
N LEU A 350 -2.13 2.40 21.48
CA LEU A 350 -1.86 1.78 22.78
C LEU A 350 -0.87 0.62 22.67
N LYS A 351 -1.10 -0.31 21.73
CA LYS A 351 -0.21 -1.46 21.50
C LYS A 351 1.23 -1.03 21.24
N LYS A 352 1.43 -0.07 20.33
CA LYS A 352 2.78 0.48 20.03
C LYS A 352 3.43 1.19 21.22
N ALA A 353 2.65 1.85 22.07
CA ALA A 353 3.17 2.53 23.25
C ALA A 353 3.66 1.53 24.30
N LEU A 354 2.95 0.40 24.46
CA LEU A 354 3.32 -0.66 25.40
C LEU A 354 4.52 -1.48 24.89
N GLU A 355 4.62 -1.75 23.59
CA GLU A 355 5.77 -2.47 22.99
C GLU A 355 7.11 -1.72 23.12
N LYS A 356 7.08 -0.39 23.22
CA LYS A 356 8.29 0.44 23.36
C LYS A 356 8.77 0.59 24.80
N ALA A 357 7.94 0.30 25.79
CA ALA A 357 8.26 0.49 27.19
C ALA A 357 8.66 -0.84 27.81
N THR A 358 9.97 -1.09 27.91
CA THR A 358 10.54 -2.34 28.43
C THR A 358 10.27 -2.61 29.92
N ASP A 359 9.81 -1.59 30.67
CA ASP A 359 9.37 -1.75 32.07
C ASP A 359 8.30 -0.69 32.41
N THR A 360 7.02 -1.00 32.14
CA THR A 360 5.91 -0.05 32.36
C THR A 360 5.22 -0.33 33.69
N ASP A 361 5.35 0.60 34.63
CA ASP A 361 4.64 0.56 35.93
C ASP A 361 3.10 0.60 35.73
N THR A 362 2.36 -0.01 36.66
CA THR A 362 0.88 -0.08 36.70
C THR A 362 0.23 1.29 36.48
N LYS A 363 0.81 2.34 37.05
CA LYS A 363 0.29 3.72 36.90
C LYS A 363 0.38 4.22 35.45
N GLN A 364 1.46 3.90 34.74
CA GLN A 364 1.62 4.29 33.34
C GLN A 364 0.69 3.50 32.41
N LYS A 365 0.56 2.18 32.64
CA LYS A 365 -0.39 1.32 31.90
C LYS A 365 -1.83 1.83 32.07
N ALA A 366 -2.23 2.16 33.29
CA ALA A 366 -3.54 2.73 33.60
C ALA A 366 -3.75 4.10 32.94
N SER A 367 -2.73 4.98 32.91
CA SER A 367 -2.81 6.27 32.23
C SER A 367 -3.01 6.12 30.72
N LEU A 368 -2.29 5.21 30.08
CA LEU A 368 -2.42 4.92 28.65
C LEU A 368 -3.79 4.32 28.35
N ALA A 369 -4.25 3.37 29.17
CA ALA A 369 -5.58 2.77 29.05
C ALA A 369 -6.70 3.82 29.15
N LEU A 370 -6.65 4.74 30.12
CA LEU A 370 -7.66 5.79 30.23
C LEU A 370 -7.68 6.70 29.00
N LYS A 371 -6.50 7.09 28.49
CA LYS A 371 -6.40 7.89 27.28
C LYS A 371 -7.01 7.18 26.07
N THR A 372 -6.75 5.88 25.94
CA THR A 372 -7.33 5.06 24.87
C THR A 372 -8.83 4.86 25.04
N ILE A 373 -9.34 4.67 26.25
CA ILE A 373 -10.79 4.57 26.55
C ILE A 373 -11.52 5.83 26.07
N LYS A 374 -11.01 7.03 26.41
CA LYS A 374 -11.62 8.29 25.97
C LYS A 374 -11.68 8.45 24.45
N GLN A 375 -10.78 7.80 23.72
CA GLN A 375 -10.70 7.88 22.26
C GLN A 375 -11.46 6.74 21.55
N ALA A 376 -11.46 5.53 22.12
CA ALA A 376 -12.03 4.32 21.52
C ALA A 376 -13.47 4.03 21.97
N ILE A 377 -13.91 4.63 23.09
CA ILE A 377 -15.22 4.43 23.70
C ILE A 377 -15.80 5.83 24.01
N PRO A 378 -16.21 6.60 22.98
CA PRO A 378 -16.69 7.97 23.16
C PRO A 378 -17.98 8.04 24.01
N ASN A 379 -18.72 6.94 24.07
CA ASN A 379 -19.92 6.81 24.91
C ASN A 379 -19.61 6.73 26.40
N ALA A 380 -18.36 6.50 26.82
CA ALA A 380 -18.01 6.46 28.25
C ALA A 380 -17.92 7.90 28.81
N GLN A 381 -19.06 8.41 29.29
CA GLN A 381 -19.16 9.77 29.86
C GLN A 381 -18.32 9.90 31.13
N HIS A 382 -18.35 8.87 31.96
CA HIS A 382 -17.60 8.82 33.21
C HIS A 382 -16.72 7.58 33.27
N SER A 383 -15.51 7.72 33.81
CA SER A 383 -14.58 6.60 33.94
C SER A 383 -13.69 6.72 35.16
N ILE A 384 -13.44 5.61 35.85
CA ILE A 384 -12.47 5.51 36.95
C ILE A 384 -11.61 4.26 36.71
N ILE A 385 -10.30 4.39 36.90
CA ILE A 385 -9.39 3.25 36.97
C ILE A 385 -8.85 3.16 38.38
N PHE A 386 -9.03 2.01 39.02
CA PHE A 386 -8.53 1.71 40.35
C PHE A 386 -7.28 0.84 40.28
N LYS A 387 -6.38 1.03 41.24
CA LYS A 387 -5.32 0.08 41.59
C LYS A 387 -5.77 -0.69 42.81
N HIS A 388 -5.78 -2.01 42.70
CA HIS A 388 -5.92 -2.91 43.81
C HIS A 388 -4.59 -3.60 44.09
N SER A 389 -4.11 -3.50 45.32
CA SER A 389 -2.90 -4.17 45.79
C SER A 389 -3.27 -5.40 46.62
N ASN A 390 -2.87 -6.58 46.15
CA ASN A 390 -3.15 -7.84 46.83
C ASN A 390 -2.41 -7.96 48.18
N SER A 391 -1.25 -7.30 48.33
CA SER A 391 -0.45 -7.38 49.56
C SER A 391 -1.12 -6.67 50.74
N ASN A 392 -1.79 -5.55 50.47
CA ASN A 392 -2.40 -4.71 51.49
C ASN A 392 -3.94 -4.76 51.45
N ALA A 393 -4.52 -5.53 50.53
CA ALA A 393 -5.96 -5.62 50.24
C ALA A 393 -6.64 -4.24 50.09
N THR A 394 -5.93 -3.27 49.50
CA THR A 394 -6.42 -1.89 49.33
C THR A 394 -6.73 -1.58 47.88
N THR A 395 -7.87 -0.94 47.63
CA THR A 395 -8.32 -0.42 46.34
C THR A 395 -8.32 1.11 46.36
N THR A 396 -7.56 1.72 45.47
CA THR A 396 -7.44 3.18 45.39
C THR A 396 -7.70 3.67 43.97
N PRO A 397 -8.44 4.79 43.77
CA PRO A 397 -8.61 5.37 42.45
C PRO A 397 -7.28 5.98 41.96
N LEU A 398 -6.80 5.54 40.80
CA LEU A 398 -5.59 6.08 40.16
C LEU A 398 -5.90 7.25 39.22
N PHE A 399 -6.91 7.08 38.38
CA PHE A 399 -7.30 8.06 37.38
C PHE A 399 -8.82 8.12 37.25
N GLN A 400 -9.34 9.32 36.97
CA GLN A 400 -10.75 9.54 36.74
C GLN A 400 -11.00 10.47 35.55
N SER A 401 -12.20 10.39 34.98
CA SER A 401 -12.71 11.28 33.94
C SER A 401 -14.21 11.47 34.13
N GLY A 402 -14.70 12.68 33.90
CA GLY A 402 -16.13 13.02 33.96
C GLY A 402 -16.65 13.30 35.37
N TYR A 403 -16.08 12.69 36.42
CA TYR A 403 -16.54 12.90 37.80
C TYR A 403 -15.89 14.10 38.49
N GLN A 404 -16.61 14.75 39.39
CA GLN A 404 -16.07 15.75 40.32
C GLN A 404 -15.15 15.08 41.34
N SER A 405 -13.95 15.63 41.54
CA SER A 405 -12.90 15.06 42.41
C SER A 405 -13.34 14.89 43.87
N GLU A 406 -14.17 15.80 44.38
CA GLU A 406 -14.66 15.77 45.77
C GLU A 406 -15.61 14.59 46.00
N THR A 407 -16.52 14.33 45.07
CA THR A 407 -17.46 13.19 45.13
C THR A 407 -16.72 11.86 45.17
N ILE A 408 -15.68 11.69 44.35
CA ILE A 408 -14.90 10.45 44.30
C ILE A 408 -14.07 10.25 45.57
N ARG A 409 -13.53 11.32 46.16
CA ARG A 409 -12.77 11.25 47.42
C ARG A 409 -13.63 10.91 48.63
N ASN A 410 -14.90 11.30 48.61
CA ASN A 410 -15.84 11.04 49.70
C ASN A 410 -16.38 9.60 49.73
N ILE A 411 -16.15 8.82 48.67
CA ILE A 411 -16.56 7.41 48.59
C ILE A 411 -15.53 6.52 49.26
N GLN A 412 -15.99 5.60 50.11
CA GLN A 412 -15.14 4.62 50.77
C GLN A 412 -14.87 3.40 49.86
N TRP A 413 -13.97 3.56 48.89
CA TRP A 413 -13.61 2.51 47.92
C TRP A 413 -13.00 1.25 48.52
N ASN A 414 -12.48 1.33 49.75
CA ASN A 414 -11.94 0.18 50.51
C ASN A 414 -13.01 -0.54 51.36
N ALA A 415 -14.26 -0.08 51.36
CA ALA A 415 -15.32 -0.77 52.09
C ALA A 415 -15.58 -2.18 51.49
N PRO A 416 -15.99 -3.17 52.32
CA PRO A 416 -16.30 -4.51 51.83
C PRO A 416 -17.35 -4.49 50.72
N SER A 417 -17.02 -5.09 49.58
CA SER A 417 -17.90 -5.22 48.42
C SER A 417 -17.60 -6.53 47.71
N GLU A 418 -18.62 -7.37 47.54
CA GLU A 418 -18.49 -8.65 46.83
C GLU A 418 -18.11 -8.42 45.35
N VAL A 419 -18.56 -7.30 44.77
CA VAL A 419 -18.19 -6.89 43.40
C VAL A 419 -16.70 -6.60 43.31
N PHE A 420 -16.15 -5.76 44.19
CA PHE A 420 -14.73 -5.40 44.15
C PHE A 420 -13.84 -6.58 44.52
N LYS A 421 -14.28 -7.46 45.42
CA LYS A 421 -13.61 -8.72 45.76
C LYS A 421 -13.53 -9.67 44.57
N LYS A 422 -14.59 -9.76 43.74
CA LYS A 422 -14.57 -10.56 42.52
C LYS A 422 -13.67 -9.95 41.44
N LEU A 423 -13.72 -8.62 41.29
CA LEU A 423 -12.89 -7.88 40.34
C LEU A 423 -11.40 -7.95 40.71
N SER A 424 -11.06 -7.95 42.00
CA SER A 424 -9.67 -8.05 42.46
C SER A 424 -9.07 -9.46 42.36
N THR A 425 -9.89 -10.50 42.25
CA THR A 425 -9.42 -11.90 42.25
C THR A 425 -9.38 -12.53 40.86
N THR A 426 -10.27 -12.12 39.97
CA THR A 426 -10.40 -12.74 38.64
C THR A 426 -10.41 -11.70 37.54
N LYS A 427 -9.74 -12.00 36.42
CA LYS A 427 -9.87 -11.21 35.18
C LYS A 427 -11.30 -11.35 34.67
N SER A 428 -12.01 -10.24 34.58
CA SER A 428 -13.41 -10.23 34.17
C SER A 428 -13.77 -8.97 33.41
N ALA A 429 -14.85 -9.02 32.65
CA ALA A 429 -15.44 -7.86 32.00
C ALA A 429 -16.95 -8.07 31.90
N THR A 430 -17.74 -7.20 32.51
CA THR A 430 -19.20 -7.28 32.56
C THR A 430 -19.83 -5.95 32.16
N HIS A 431 -20.96 -6.04 31.47
CA HIS A 431 -21.81 -4.90 31.13
C HIS A 431 -23.15 -5.07 31.87
N LEU A 432 -23.53 -4.05 32.63
CA LEU A 432 -24.62 -4.06 33.58
C LEU A 432 -25.57 -2.91 33.26
N PHE A 433 -26.87 -3.21 33.17
CA PHE A 433 -27.94 -2.24 32.94
C PHE A 433 -29.28 -2.77 33.46
N GLY A 434 -30.24 -1.88 33.66
CA GLY A 434 -31.60 -2.21 34.14
C GLY A 434 -31.60 -3.02 35.45
N SER A 435 -32.48 -4.02 35.54
CA SER A 435 -32.68 -4.82 36.76
C SER A 435 -31.43 -5.55 37.26
N LYS A 436 -30.42 -5.78 36.40
CA LYS A 436 -29.13 -6.34 36.80
C LYS A 436 -28.25 -5.32 37.53
N LEU A 437 -28.28 -4.06 37.09
CA LEU A 437 -27.57 -2.97 37.74
C LEU A 437 -28.21 -2.63 39.10
N ASP A 438 -29.54 -2.59 39.15
CA ASP A 438 -30.27 -2.30 40.39
C ASP A 438 -30.00 -3.30 41.50
N LYS A 439 -29.94 -4.59 41.16
CA LYS A 439 -29.57 -5.65 42.12
C LYS A 439 -28.13 -5.50 42.62
N LEU A 440 -27.21 -5.12 41.72
CA LEU A 440 -25.80 -4.99 42.05
C LEU A 440 -25.47 -3.76 42.91
N ARG A 441 -26.32 -2.73 42.89
CA ARG A 441 -26.09 -1.49 43.67
C ARG A 441 -25.89 -1.72 45.16
N ALA A 442 -26.58 -2.73 45.72
CA ALA A 442 -26.45 -3.10 47.13
C ALA A 442 -25.12 -3.80 47.46
N GLU A 443 -24.40 -4.30 46.46
CA GLU A 443 -23.15 -5.06 46.59
C GLU A 443 -21.91 -4.20 46.26
N LEU A 444 -22.10 -2.95 45.83
CA LEU A 444 -21.02 -2.00 45.55
C LEU A 444 -20.46 -1.37 46.84
N PRO A 445 -19.24 -0.81 46.82
CA PRO A 445 -18.65 -0.16 47.99
C PRO A 445 -19.57 0.92 48.58
N HIS A 446 -19.57 1.06 49.91
CA HIS A 446 -20.43 1.99 50.63
C HIS A 446 -20.39 3.40 50.00
N THR A 447 -21.56 4.02 49.77
CA THR A 447 -21.78 5.31 49.07
C THR A 447 -21.42 5.38 47.57
N SER A 448 -20.81 4.36 46.97
CA SER A 448 -20.47 4.40 45.53
C SER A 448 -21.68 4.33 44.59
N GLY A 449 -22.83 3.84 45.07
CA GLY A 449 -24.08 3.85 44.29
C GLY A 449 -24.58 5.26 43.93
N GLN A 450 -24.13 6.30 44.64
CA GLN A 450 -24.56 7.69 44.41
C GLN A 450 -24.03 8.28 43.09
N ILE A 451 -22.99 7.67 42.50
CA ILE A 451 -22.41 8.10 41.22
C ILE A 451 -22.93 7.30 40.02
N ILE A 452 -23.96 6.46 40.24
CA ILE A 452 -24.64 5.67 39.22
C ILE A 452 -26.08 6.15 39.12
N GLU A 453 -26.50 6.60 37.94
CA GLU A 453 -27.85 7.10 37.72
C GLU A 453 -28.87 6.00 37.42
N THR A 454 -30.15 6.21 37.74
CA THR A 454 -31.22 5.19 37.72
C THR A 454 -31.50 4.56 36.34
N ASN A 455 -30.89 5.04 35.26
CA ASN A 455 -30.96 4.42 33.92
C ASN A 455 -29.59 4.35 33.21
N SER A 456 -28.49 4.42 33.97
CA SER A 456 -27.15 4.34 33.38
C SER A 456 -26.76 2.92 32.97
N HIS A 457 -25.83 2.81 32.03
CA HIS A 457 -25.08 1.60 31.76
C HIS A 457 -23.74 1.63 32.50
N LEU A 458 -23.36 0.50 33.10
CA LEU A 458 -22.09 0.34 33.79
C LEU A 458 -21.29 -0.82 33.18
N MET A 459 -20.06 -0.54 32.74
CA MET A 459 -19.09 -1.57 32.41
C MET A 459 -18.04 -1.67 33.51
N LEU A 460 -17.86 -2.88 34.04
CA LEU A 460 -16.81 -3.22 34.99
C LEU A 460 -15.84 -4.20 34.34
N ALA A 461 -14.54 -3.94 34.45
CA ALA A 461 -13.54 -4.89 34.01
C ALA A 461 -12.34 -4.92 34.95
N SER A 462 -11.58 -6.01 34.93
CA SER A 462 -10.41 -6.20 35.78
C SER A 462 -9.32 -6.96 35.06
N THR A 463 -8.06 -6.63 35.33
CA THR A 463 -6.90 -7.38 34.82
C THR A 463 -5.67 -7.23 35.71
N PRO A 464 -4.81 -8.25 35.81
CA PRO A 464 -3.52 -8.11 36.46
C PRO A 464 -2.63 -7.14 35.68
N THR A 465 -1.90 -6.27 36.37
CA THR A 465 -0.94 -5.35 35.76
C THR A 465 0.49 -5.54 36.26
N ALA A 466 0.66 -6.26 37.37
CA ALA A 466 1.90 -6.82 37.92
C ALA A 466 1.55 -8.04 38.82
N ASP A 467 2.54 -8.75 39.35
CA ASP A 467 2.34 -9.99 40.14
C ASP A 467 1.37 -9.84 41.31
N ASN A 468 1.42 -8.70 42.02
CA ASN A 468 0.58 -8.40 43.19
C ASN A 468 -0.39 -7.24 42.97
N GLU A 469 -0.62 -6.83 41.72
CA GLU A 469 -1.44 -5.65 41.41
C GLU A 469 -2.48 -5.91 40.33
N MET A 470 -3.70 -5.44 40.58
CA MET A 470 -4.83 -5.51 39.66
C MET A 470 -5.29 -4.09 39.31
N SER A 471 -5.62 -3.87 38.04
CA SER A 471 -6.31 -2.66 37.59
C SER A 471 -7.79 -2.95 37.39
N LEU A 472 -8.65 -2.16 38.04
CA LEU A 472 -10.11 -2.27 37.92
C LEU A 472 -10.64 -1.07 37.13
N PHE A 473 -11.52 -1.34 36.18
CA PHE A 473 -12.09 -0.37 35.25
C PHE A 473 -13.56 -0.18 35.56
N TRP A 474 -13.96 1.07 35.73
CA TRP A 474 -15.34 1.49 35.93
C TRP A 474 -15.69 2.50 34.85
N LEU A 475 -16.57 2.14 33.93
CA LEU A 475 -17.05 3.02 32.86
C LEU A 475 -18.57 3.14 32.99
N GLU A 476 -19.05 4.36 33.21
CA GLU A 476 -20.47 4.67 33.34
C GLU A 476 -20.89 5.61 32.21
N SER A 477 -22.13 5.42 31.75
CA SER A 477 -22.75 6.33 30.80
C SER A 477 -24.27 6.32 30.91
N ARG A 478 -24.88 7.48 30.63
CA ARG A 478 -26.31 7.61 30.38
C ARG A 478 -26.74 7.07 29.01
N THR A 479 -25.80 6.93 28.07
CA THR A 479 -26.05 6.34 26.74
C THR A 479 -25.69 4.87 26.74
N GLU A 480 -26.43 4.08 25.95
CA GLU A 480 -26.17 2.64 25.82
C GLU A 480 -24.77 2.40 25.24
N PHE A 481 -24.00 1.54 25.91
CA PHE A 481 -22.78 0.99 25.32
C PHE A 481 -23.13 -0.08 24.31
N ASN A 482 -22.61 0.05 23.09
CA ASN A 482 -22.83 -0.94 22.04
C ASN A 482 -21.84 -2.13 22.14
N GLU A 483 -22.03 -3.14 21.29
CA GLU A 483 -21.16 -4.33 21.27
C GLU A 483 -19.69 -3.99 20.96
N GLN A 484 -19.45 -2.95 20.16
CA GLN A 484 -18.11 -2.49 19.81
C GLN A 484 -17.40 -1.81 20.99
N ASP A 485 -18.12 -1.02 21.79
CA ASP A 485 -17.62 -0.39 23.02
C ASP A 485 -17.13 -1.47 24.01
N TYR A 486 -17.92 -2.54 24.18
CA TYR A 486 -17.56 -3.68 25.03
C TYR A 486 -16.33 -4.43 24.49
N LYS A 487 -16.27 -4.68 23.18
CA LYS A 487 -15.10 -5.31 22.52
C LYS A 487 -13.84 -4.45 22.68
N ASN A 488 -13.97 -3.14 22.53
CA ASN A 488 -12.86 -2.18 22.69
C ASN A 488 -12.32 -2.21 24.13
N LEU A 489 -13.20 -2.20 25.14
CA LEU A 489 -12.79 -2.30 26.55
C LEU A 489 -12.04 -3.61 26.82
N LYS A 490 -12.55 -4.75 26.35
CA LYS A 490 -11.85 -6.05 26.47
C LYS A 490 -10.46 -6.03 25.86
N HIS A 491 -10.32 -5.42 24.67
CA HIS A 491 -9.03 -5.34 23.99
C HIS A 491 -8.04 -4.46 24.76
N ILE A 492 -8.47 -3.29 25.24
CA ILE A 492 -7.65 -2.38 26.05
C ILE A 492 -7.16 -3.07 27.32
N VAL A 493 -8.07 -3.71 28.05
CA VAL A 493 -7.78 -4.46 29.28
C VAL A 493 -6.84 -5.63 29.01
N SER A 494 -7.00 -6.33 27.88
CA SER A 494 -6.09 -7.41 27.51
C SER A 494 -4.67 -6.94 27.15
N LEU A 495 -4.52 -5.78 26.52
CA LEU A 495 -3.22 -5.25 26.10
C LEU A 495 -2.34 -4.83 27.27
N ILE A 496 -2.94 -4.30 28.33
CA ILE A 496 -2.22 -3.88 29.54
C ILE A 496 -2.03 -5.02 30.55
N SER A 497 -2.65 -6.17 30.28
CA SER A 497 -2.60 -7.34 31.16
C SER A 497 -1.16 -7.80 31.32
N HIS A 498 -0.69 -7.91 32.55
CA HIS A 498 0.49 -8.69 32.84
C HIS A 498 0.19 -10.17 32.58
N THR A 499 1.11 -10.84 31.91
CA THR A 499 1.08 -12.29 31.72
C THR A 499 2.31 -12.79 32.47
N PRO A 500 2.16 -13.55 33.58
CA PRO A 500 3.31 -14.14 34.23
C PRO A 500 3.99 -15.08 33.24
N VAL A 501 5.32 -15.00 33.14
CA VAL A 501 6.15 -15.90 32.32
C VAL A 501 6.21 -17.27 32.98
#